data_AF-A0A957KLQ6-F1
#
_entry.id   AF-A0A957KLQ6-F1
#
_cell.length_a   1.000
_cell.length_b   1.000
_cell.length_c   1.000
_cell.angle_alpha   90.00
_cell.angle_beta   90.00
_cell.angle_gamma   90.00
#
_symmetry.space_group_name_H-M   'P 1'
#
loop_
_entity.id
_entity.type
_entity.pdbx_description
1 polymer ?
#
loop_
_entity_poly.entity_id
_entity_poly.type
_entity_poly.pdbx_seq_one_letter_code
_entity_poly.pdbx_strand_id
1 'polypeptide(L)'
;MSKKKKVFLPKDRYFGPTGGRKKMALILYQKIAGLPLVCPHGHVDPRLFADPDYRFGNPAELLIVPDHYIFRMLYSQGVALEDLGIPRRDGGPVESDPRQIWQRFAEHFYLFRATPTGLWLVNELHDVFDVNTKLTGDSAQDIYDQVAAKLAQDDFTPRALFERFNIEVLCTTDAATDPLVHHQAIRASGWSGRIRPTFRPDAVVNIDTVGWSDNIAALSEISGVTIDGYGAFIQALENRRAFFKSMGATATDHAALTPYTAELSPQAADAIFQRALRGEASAADAAQFTGHMLMEMARMSVEDGLVMQLHPGSRRDHNHSLFERFGRDMGGDIPQATEYTHNLRPLLNKYGVDPRLTLVLFTLDETTYSRELAPLAGHYPALRLGPPWWF
;
A
#
# COMPACT_ATOMS: atom_id res chain seq x y z
N MET A 1 43.65 2.57 7.54
CA MET A 1 42.49 3.31 6.97
C MET A 1 42.04 2.63 5.69
N SER A 2 40.99 1.81 5.74
CA SER A 2 40.37 1.23 4.55
C SER A 2 39.87 2.38 3.66
N LYS A 3 40.26 2.42 2.39
CA LYS A 3 39.72 3.41 1.44
C LYS A 3 38.21 3.16 1.33
N LYS A 4 37.40 4.04 1.94
CA LYS A 4 35.93 4.01 1.84
C LYS A 4 35.55 3.86 0.36
N LYS A 5 34.87 2.77 0.01
CA LYS A 5 34.46 2.50 -1.37
C LYS A 5 33.37 3.50 -1.76
N LYS A 6 33.54 4.19 -2.88
CA LYS A 6 32.53 5.10 -3.41
C LYS A 6 31.45 4.35 -4.19
N VAL A 7 30.21 4.81 -4.08
CA VAL A 7 29.10 4.42 -4.94
C VAL A 7 29.17 5.28 -6.20
N PHE A 8 28.99 4.65 -7.36
CA PHE A 8 28.77 5.34 -8.63
C PHE A 8 27.47 4.83 -9.21
N LEU A 9 26.53 5.74 -9.48
CA LEU A 9 25.27 5.43 -10.17
C LEU A 9 25.38 5.88 -11.63
N PRO A 10 25.59 4.96 -12.58
CA PRO A 10 25.58 5.30 -13.99
C PRO A 10 24.24 5.95 -14.38
N LYS A 11 24.28 6.95 -15.26
CA LYS A 11 23.07 7.59 -15.82
C LYS A 11 22.23 6.63 -16.67
N ASP A 12 22.82 5.51 -17.06
CA ASP A 12 22.24 4.50 -17.93
C ASP A 12 21.98 3.16 -17.22
N ARG A 13 21.93 3.18 -15.88
CA ARG A 13 21.51 2.05 -15.05
C ARG A 13 20.13 1.53 -15.47
N TYR A 14 19.92 0.23 -15.28
CA TYR A 14 18.70 -0.51 -15.64
C TYR A 14 18.47 -0.72 -17.15
N PHE A 15 19.25 -0.08 -18.03
CA PHE A 15 19.18 -0.36 -19.46
C PHE A 15 20.08 -1.53 -19.88
N GLY A 16 19.68 -2.21 -20.96
CA GLY A 16 20.39 -3.38 -21.48
C GLY A 16 21.84 -3.10 -21.88
N PRO A 17 22.66 -4.17 -21.99
CA PRO A 17 24.09 -4.04 -22.22
C PRO A 17 24.40 -3.61 -23.66
N THR A 18 24.69 -2.32 -23.84
CA THR A 18 25.31 -1.69 -25.04
C THR A 18 24.50 -1.69 -26.34
N GLY A 19 24.98 -0.92 -27.33
CA GLY A 19 24.40 -0.86 -28.68
C GLY A 19 23.22 0.09 -28.87
N GLY A 20 22.57 0.00 -30.03
CA GLY A 20 21.48 0.89 -30.44
C GLY A 20 20.26 0.88 -29.51
N ARG A 21 19.97 -0.27 -28.87
CA ARG A 21 18.86 -0.41 -27.90
C ARG A 21 19.06 0.47 -26.67
N LYS A 22 20.28 0.49 -26.10
CA LYS A 22 20.62 1.34 -24.95
C LYS A 22 20.51 2.82 -25.29
N LYS A 23 20.99 3.22 -26.48
CA LYS A 23 20.85 4.60 -26.96
C LYS A 23 19.39 5.01 -27.06
N MET A 24 18.54 4.15 -27.63
CA MET A 24 17.10 4.43 -27.75
C MET A 24 16.43 4.52 -26.38
N ALA A 25 16.73 3.60 -25.45
CA ALA A 25 16.20 3.62 -24.08
C ALA A 25 16.55 4.94 -23.37
N LEU A 26 17.80 5.41 -23.49
CA LEU A 26 18.22 6.70 -22.94
C LEU A 26 17.47 7.88 -23.55
N ILE A 27 17.26 7.90 -24.86
CA ILE A 27 16.50 8.96 -25.54
C ILE A 27 15.06 8.99 -25.03
N LEU A 28 14.41 7.83 -24.90
CA LEU A 28 13.04 7.75 -24.40
C LEU A 28 12.97 8.19 -22.94
N TYR A 29 13.86 7.69 -22.08
CA TYR A 29 13.92 8.06 -20.67
C TYR A 29 14.14 9.56 -20.48
N GLN A 30 15.08 10.18 -21.20
CA GLN A 30 15.37 11.62 -21.08
C GLN A 30 14.15 12.50 -21.41
N LYS A 31 13.21 12.03 -22.25
CA LYS A 31 11.97 12.75 -22.56
C LYS A 31 10.95 12.71 -21.42
N ILE A 32 11.01 11.72 -20.54
CA ILE A 32 10.00 11.48 -19.50
C ILE A 32 10.54 11.62 -18.07
N ALA A 33 11.86 11.58 -17.87
CA ALA A 33 12.49 11.54 -16.55
C ALA A 33 12.19 12.76 -15.66
N GLY A 34 11.87 13.91 -16.26
CA GLY A 34 11.53 15.14 -15.55
C GLY A 34 10.03 15.40 -15.43
N LEU A 35 9.16 14.46 -15.86
CA LEU A 35 7.72 14.61 -15.70
C LEU A 35 7.33 14.56 -14.21
N PRO A 36 6.26 15.26 -13.80
CA PRO A 36 5.73 15.16 -12.45
C PRO A 36 5.34 13.73 -12.07
N LEU A 37 5.53 13.38 -10.81
CA LEU A 37 5.14 12.07 -10.28
C LEU A 37 3.64 12.03 -10.03
N VAL A 38 2.98 11.04 -10.63
CA VAL A 38 1.59 10.69 -10.34
C VAL A 38 1.63 9.41 -9.52
N CYS A 39 1.28 9.51 -8.23
CA CYS A 39 1.27 8.39 -7.28
C CYS A 39 -0.19 8.03 -6.94
N PRO A 40 -0.91 7.30 -7.82
CA PRO A 40 -2.37 7.15 -7.75
C PRO A 40 -2.85 6.14 -6.69
N HIS A 41 -1.92 5.44 -6.03
CA HIS A 41 -2.18 4.49 -4.94
C HIS A 41 -0.92 4.40 -4.07
N GLY A 42 -1.09 4.39 -2.75
CA GLY A 42 0.03 4.33 -1.80
C GLY A 42 -0.44 4.32 -0.35
N HIS A 43 0.51 4.13 0.56
CA HIS A 43 0.27 3.97 2.01
C HIS A 43 1.06 4.99 2.85
N VAL A 44 1.41 6.14 2.27
CA VAL A 44 2.07 7.22 3.00
C VAL A 44 1.08 7.82 4.01
N ASP A 45 1.48 7.93 5.29
CA ASP A 45 0.66 8.53 6.34
C ASP A 45 0.36 10.02 6.01
N PRO A 46 -0.91 10.42 5.82
CA PRO A 46 -1.26 11.80 5.48
C PRO A 46 -0.88 12.80 6.60
N ARG A 47 -0.69 12.33 7.84
CA ARG A 47 -0.24 13.18 8.96
C ARG A 47 1.08 13.87 8.68
N LEU A 48 1.97 13.24 7.90
CA LEU A 48 3.26 13.82 7.48
C LEU A 48 3.09 15.17 6.79
N PHE A 49 1.97 15.37 6.08
CA PHE A 49 1.71 16.61 5.35
C PHE A 49 0.74 17.54 6.07
N ALA A 50 0.00 17.06 7.06
CA ALA A 50 -0.98 17.85 7.79
C ALA A 50 -0.32 18.96 8.63
N ASP A 51 0.80 18.65 9.29
CA ASP A 51 1.59 19.60 10.05
C ASP A 51 2.73 20.17 9.18
N PRO A 52 2.76 21.50 8.92
CA PRO A 52 3.85 22.12 8.15
C PRO A 52 5.22 21.99 8.82
N ASP A 53 5.25 21.79 10.14
CA ASP A 53 6.48 21.67 10.92
C ASP A 53 6.88 20.21 11.19
N TYR A 54 6.17 19.23 10.61
CA TYR A 54 6.52 17.82 10.77
C TYR A 54 7.97 17.54 10.37
N ARG A 55 8.67 16.73 11.17
CA ARG A 55 10.03 16.25 10.92
C ARG A 55 10.06 14.72 11.02
N PHE A 56 10.84 14.07 10.16
CA PHE A 56 10.91 12.60 10.04
C PHE A 56 11.57 11.88 11.23
N GLY A 57 12.13 12.61 12.20
CA GLY A 57 12.90 12.02 13.28
C GLY A 57 14.31 11.67 12.83
N ASN A 58 14.70 10.41 12.97
CA ASN A 58 16.07 9.95 12.68
C ASN A 58 16.14 8.92 11.52
N PRO A 59 17.34 8.60 11.01
CA PRO A 59 17.50 7.69 9.87
C PRO A 59 16.86 6.31 10.05
N ALA A 60 16.87 5.74 11.27
CA ALA A 60 16.30 4.42 11.53
C ALA A 60 14.76 4.47 11.53
N GLU A 61 14.18 5.49 12.15
CA GLU A 61 12.73 5.72 12.19
C GLU A 61 12.14 5.99 10.79
N LEU A 62 12.90 6.64 9.91
CA LEU A 62 12.46 6.92 8.55
C LEU A 62 12.62 5.71 7.62
N LEU A 63 13.81 5.09 7.61
CA LEU A 63 14.17 4.15 6.55
C LEU A 63 14.04 2.68 6.95
N ILE A 64 14.17 2.34 8.24
CA ILE A 64 14.34 0.94 8.68
C ILE A 64 13.10 0.40 9.37
N VAL A 65 12.66 1.08 10.42
CA VAL A 65 11.53 0.66 11.26
C VAL A 65 10.22 0.47 10.46
N PRO A 66 9.85 1.36 9.52
CA PRO A 66 8.58 1.22 8.82
C PRO A 66 8.64 0.29 7.60
N ASP A 67 9.82 -0.11 7.12
CA ASP A 67 9.95 -0.82 5.84
C ASP A 67 10.08 -2.34 6.01
N HIS A 68 8.96 -3.02 5.77
CA HIS A 68 8.86 -4.47 5.81
C HIS A 68 9.69 -5.23 4.78
N TYR A 69 10.15 -4.62 3.68
CA TYR A 69 11.12 -5.28 2.80
C TYR A 69 12.48 -5.41 3.47
N ILE A 70 12.89 -4.39 4.23
CA ILE A 70 14.16 -4.36 4.94
C ILE A 70 14.16 -5.37 6.08
N PHE A 71 13.24 -5.22 7.02
CA PHE A 71 13.26 -6.08 8.20
C PHE A 71 12.88 -7.53 7.87
N ARG A 72 12.12 -7.81 6.79
CA ARG A 72 11.88 -9.18 6.31
C ARG A 72 13.18 -9.86 5.86
N MET A 73 14.05 -9.15 5.13
CA MET A 73 15.34 -9.70 4.71
C MET A 73 16.22 -10.03 5.92
N LEU A 74 16.32 -9.12 6.88
CA LEU A 74 17.12 -9.32 8.09
C LEU A 74 16.54 -10.43 8.99
N TYR A 75 15.23 -10.47 9.16
CA TYR A 75 14.54 -11.54 9.89
C TYR A 75 14.77 -12.91 9.26
N SER A 76 14.77 -12.99 7.92
CA SER A 76 15.07 -14.24 7.21
C SER A 76 16.50 -14.77 7.45
N GLN A 77 17.40 -13.93 7.98
CA GLN A 77 18.78 -14.28 8.31
C GLN A 77 19.02 -14.37 9.82
N GLY A 78 17.96 -14.36 10.64
CA GLY A 78 18.03 -14.58 12.09
C GLY A 78 18.12 -13.32 12.95
N VAL A 79 17.99 -12.11 12.37
CA VAL A 79 17.91 -10.88 13.16
C VAL A 79 16.52 -10.73 13.77
N ALA A 80 16.43 -10.51 15.08
CA ALA A 80 15.14 -10.30 15.74
C ALA A 80 14.52 -8.95 15.31
N LEU A 81 13.19 -8.86 15.23
CA LEU A 81 12.54 -7.58 14.88
C LEU A 81 12.68 -6.55 16.00
N GLU A 82 12.74 -6.98 17.27
CA GLU A 82 13.01 -6.09 18.40
C GLU A 82 14.36 -5.39 18.28
N ASP A 83 15.36 -6.10 17.77
CA ASP A 83 16.68 -5.53 17.54
C ASP A 83 16.61 -4.39 16.50
N LEU A 84 15.62 -4.40 15.62
CA LEU A 84 15.40 -3.35 14.62
C LEU A 84 14.46 -2.25 15.09
N GLY A 85 14.09 -2.24 16.38
CA GLY A 85 13.17 -1.25 16.96
C GLY A 85 11.71 -1.46 16.58
N ILE A 86 11.34 -2.62 16.03
CA ILE A 86 9.95 -2.91 15.66
C ILE A 86 9.13 -3.18 16.93
N PRO A 87 8.05 -2.40 17.19
CA PRO A 87 7.30 -2.49 18.44
C PRO A 87 6.56 -3.81 18.56
N ARG A 88 6.60 -4.40 19.75
CA ARG A 88 5.83 -5.59 20.11
C ARG A 88 4.42 -5.22 20.56
N ARG A 89 3.44 -6.09 20.32
CA ARG A 89 2.06 -5.91 20.78
C ARG A 89 1.91 -5.91 22.30
N ASP A 90 2.78 -6.63 23.00
CA ASP A 90 2.77 -6.75 24.46
C ASP A 90 3.50 -5.60 25.17
N GLY A 91 4.06 -4.64 24.43
CA GLY A 91 4.85 -3.54 24.99
C GLY A 91 6.20 -3.98 25.58
N GLY A 92 6.67 -5.19 25.26
CA GLY A 92 7.98 -5.67 25.69
C GLY A 92 9.13 -4.82 25.15
N PRO A 93 10.35 -4.97 25.71
CA PRO A 93 11.50 -4.16 25.33
C PRO A 93 11.90 -4.40 23.87
N VAL A 94 12.32 -3.31 23.22
CA VAL A 94 12.89 -3.29 21.86
C VAL A 94 14.15 -2.42 21.88
N GLU A 95 15.02 -2.57 20.89
CA GLU A 95 16.13 -1.63 20.70
C GLU A 95 15.57 -0.23 20.49
N SER A 96 15.98 0.70 21.35
CA SER A 96 15.53 2.10 21.30
C SER A 96 16.63 3.06 20.84
N ASP A 97 17.88 2.59 20.72
CA ASP A 97 18.96 3.39 20.17
C ASP A 97 18.95 3.31 18.63
N PRO A 98 18.57 4.41 17.94
CA PRO A 98 18.52 4.42 16.48
C PRO A 98 19.89 4.19 15.82
N ARG A 99 21.00 4.49 16.51
CA ARG A 99 22.34 4.22 15.96
C ARG A 99 22.67 2.74 15.98
N GLN A 100 22.21 2.00 16.99
CA GLN A 100 22.37 0.54 17.03
C GLN A 100 21.48 -0.14 15.98
N ILE A 101 20.24 0.32 15.81
CA ILE A 101 19.35 -0.15 14.72
C ILE A 101 20.02 0.06 13.36
N TRP A 102 20.51 1.27 13.11
CA TRP A 102 21.20 1.61 11.86
C TRP A 102 22.49 0.80 11.65
N GLN A 103 23.32 0.65 12.69
CA GLN A 103 24.54 -0.13 12.65
C GLN A 103 24.25 -1.57 12.23
N ARG A 104 23.26 -2.21 12.88
CA ARG A 104 22.85 -3.58 12.61
C ARG A 104 22.35 -3.73 11.18
N PHE A 105 21.55 -2.78 10.69
CA PHE A 105 21.13 -2.75 9.29
C PHE A 105 22.33 -2.64 8.33
N ALA A 106 23.25 -1.71 8.57
CA ALA A 106 24.39 -1.45 7.70
C ALA A 106 25.38 -2.64 7.63
N GLU A 107 25.56 -3.37 8.72
CA GLU A 107 26.32 -4.63 8.77
C GLU A 107 25.71 -5.71 7.89
N HIS A 108 24.38 -5.72 7.77
CA HIS A 108 23.61 -6.68 6.98
C HIS A 108 23.26 -6.18 5.58
N PHE A 109 23.65 -4.97 5.20
CA PHE A 109 23.27 -4.36 3.91
C PHE A 109 23.72 -5.18 2.69
N TYR A 110 24.72 -6.04 2.85
CA TYR A 110 25.17 -6.96 1.80
C TYR A 110 24.10 -7.96 1.35
N LEU A 111 23.08 -8.24 2.17
CA LEU A 111 21.98 -9.16 1.84
C LEU A 111 21.09 -8.63 0.71
N PHE A 112 21.04 -7.31 0.54
CA PHE A 112 20.23 -6.65 -0.48
C PHE A 112 20.88 -6.61 -1.87
N ARG A 113 22.03 -7.27 -2.06
CA ARG A 113 22.69 -7.35 -3.37
C ARG A 113 21.76 -7.99 -4.39
N ALA A 114 21.59 -7.33 -5.54
CA ALA A 114 20.70 -7.74 -6.63
C ALA A 114 19.20 -7.77 -6.27
N THR A 115 18.80 -7.15 -5.15
CA THR A 115 17.39 -6.94 -4.81
C THR A 115 16.95 -5.52 -5.21
N PRO A 116 15.65 -5.29 -5.50
CA PRO A 116 15.13 -3.94 -5.75
C PRO A 116 15.33 -3.02 -4.53
N THR A 117 15.09 -3.49 -3.30
CA THR A 117 15.33 -2.73 -2.06
C THR A 117 16.76 -2.20 -1.97
N GLY A 118 17.75 -3.02 -2.30
CA GLY A 118 19.15 -2.59 -2.33
C GLY A 118 19.42 -1.50 -3.39
N LEU A 119 18.73 -1.56 -4.54
CA LEU A 119 18.83 -0.54 -5.57
C LEU A 119 18.17 0.77 -5.13
N TRP A 120 16.97 0.71 -4.55
CA TRP A 120 16.23 1.87 -4.05
C TRP A 120 16.99 2.60 -2.96
N LEU A 121 17.49 1.89 -1.94
CA LEU A 121 18.26 2.48 -0.84
C LEU A 121 19.56 3.13 -1.32
N VAL A 122 20.28 2.51 -2.26
CA VAL A 122 21.46 3.15 -2.86
C VAL A 122 21.07 4.42 -3.61
N ASN A 123 19.95 4.39 -4.35
CA ASN A 123 19.43 5.55 -5.06
C ASN A 123 19.00 6.67 -4.11
N GLU A 124 18.29 6.37 -3.04
CA GLU A 124 17.87 7.34 -2.01
C GLU A 124 19.09 7.96 -1.33
N LEU A 125 20.01 7.13 -0.82
CA LEU A 125 21.24 7.59 -0.20
C LEU A 125 22.03 8.53 -1.13
N HIS A 126 22.19 8.16 -2.40
CA HIS A 126 22.95 8.95 -3.37
C HIS A 126 22.21 10.21 -3.85
N ASP A 127 21.00 10.05 -4.40
CA ASP A 127 20.27 11.12 -5.12
C ASP A 127 19.49 12.04 -4.16
N VAL A 128 19.06 11.56 -2.99
CA VAL A 128 18.28 12.35 -2.01
C VAL A 128 19.19 12.90 -0.91
N PHE A 129 20.06 12.07 -0.34
CA PHE A 129 20.89 12.42 0.84
C PHE A 129 22.36 12.80 0.51
N ASP A 130 22.76 12.78 -0.75
CA ASP A 130 24.12 13.07 -1.23
C ASP A 130 25.21 12.13 -0.67
N VAL A 131 24.84 10.91 -0.26
CA VAL A 131 25.74 9.89 0.29
C VAL A 131 26.40 9.12 -0.85
N ASN A 132 27.68 9.44 -1.09
CA ASN A 132 28.50 8.79 -2.12
C ASN A 132 29.36 7.64 -1.57
N THR A 133 29.31 7.40 -0.26
CA THR A 133 30.06 6.31 0.39
C THR A 133 29.20 5.05 0.40
N LYS A 134 29.79 3.91 0.08
CA LYS A 134 29.10 2.63 0.16
C LYS A 134 28.71 2.32 1.60
N LEU A 135 27.44 2.00 1.82
CA LEU A 135 26.94 1.54 3.12
C LEU A 135 27.51 0.14 3.46
N THR A 136 28.14 0.05 4.62
CA THR A 136 28.74 -1.13 5.25
C THR A 136 28.77 -0.90 6.75
N GLY A 137 29.03 -1.93 7.56
CA GLY A 137 29.25 -1.76 9.01
C GLY A 137 30.31 -0.69 9.35
N ASP A 138 31.42 -0.65 8.60
CA ASP A 138 32.51 0.32 8.80
C ASP A 138 32.12 1.78 8.51
N SER A 139 31.15 2.00 7.63
CA SER A 139 30.71 3.34 7.19
C SER A 139 29.38 3.76 7.79
N ALA A 140 28.77 2.91 8.62
CA ALA A 140 27.40 3.07 9.10
C ALA A 140 27.20 4.39 9.85
N GLN A 141 28.03 4.67 10.86
CA GLN A 141 27.86 5.87 11.71
C GLN A 141 28.10 7.17 10.94
N ASP A 142 29.09 7.21 10.05
CA ASP A 142 29.33 8.39 9.22
C ASP A 142 28.14 8.68 8.29
N ILE A 143 27.54 7.63 7.72
CA ILE A 143 26.36 7.77 6.86
C ILE A 143 25.13 8.16 7.70
N TYR A 144 24.97 7.59 8.90
CA TYR A 144 23.90 7.99 9.83
C TYR A 144 23.97 9.49 10.11
N ASP A 145 25.15 10.01 10.45
CA ASP A 145 25.35 11.43 10.74
C ASP A 145 25.01 12.31 9.54
N GLN A 146 25.40 11.88 8.33
CA GLN A 146 25.08 12.61 7.10
C GLN A 146 23.56 12.64 6.83
N VAL A 147 22.87 11.51 6.96
CA VAL A 147 21.41 11.43 6.76
C VAL A 147 20.69 12.24 7.83
N ALA A 148 21.07 12.10 9.11
CA ALA A 148 20.47 12.85 10.21
C ALA A 148 20.66 14.37 10.03
N ALA A 149 21.85 14.81 9.60
CA ALA A 149 22.11 16.22 9.31
C ALA A 149 21.24 16.76 8.17
N LYS A 150 20.96 15.95 7.13
CA LYS A 150 20.02 16.30 6.06
C LYS A 150 18.58 16.39 6.56
N LEU A 151 18.11 15.43 7.35
CA LEU A 151 16.75 15.41 7.90
C LEU A 151 16.44 16.61 8.82
N ALA A 152 17.47 17.23 9.40
CA ALA A 152 17.34 18.44 10.21
C ALA A 152 17.18 19.74 9.38
N GLN A 153 17.38 19.68 8.06
CA GLN A 153 17.29 20.85 7.18
C GLN A 153 15.83 21.15 6.79
N ASP A 154 15.51 22.42 6.60
CA ASP A 154 14.14 22.85 6.27
C ASP A 154 13.67 22.35 4.88
N ASP A 155 14.60 22.09 3.96
CA ASP A 155 14.32 21.50 2.66
C ASP A 155 14.11 19.98 2.70
N PHE A 156 14.15 19.36 3.88
CA PHE A 156 13.84 17.95 4.14
C PHE A 156 12.55 17.74 4.96
N THR A 157 11.69 18.75 5.07
CA THR A 157 10.31 18.54 5.55
C THR A 157 9.49 17.73 4.55
N PRO A 158 8.43 17.00 4.97
CA PRO A 158 7.58 16.25 4.05
C PRO A 158 7.01 17.10 2.90
N ARG A 159 6.58 18.33 3.19
CA ARG A 159 6.08 19.27 2.16
C ARG A 159 7.21 19.72 1.23
N ALA A 160 8.39 20.06 1.75
CA ALA A 160 9.53 20.43 0.90
C ALA A 160 9.98 19.28 -0.01
N LEU A 161 10.02 18.05 0.51
CA LEU A 161 10.34 16.86 -0.29
C LEU A 161 9.27 16.56 -1.34
N PHE A 162 7.99 16.75 -1.02
CA PHE A 162 6.90 16.62 -1.99
C PHE A 162 7.12 17.53 -3.22
N GLU A 163 7.46 18.79 -2.99
CA GLU A 163 7.75 19.76 -4.06
C GLU A 163 9.07 19.42 -4.79
N ARG A 164 10.13 19.08 -4.04
CA ARG A 164 11.45 18.71 -4.61
C ARG A 164 11.37 17.46 -5.49
N PHE A 165 10.53 16.50 -5.12
CA PHE A 165 10.27 15.29 -5.91
C PHE A 165 9.32 15.53 -7.09
N ASN A 166 8.82 16.76 -7.26
CA ASN A 166 7.90 17.15 -8.33
C ASN A 166 6.65 16.25 -8.33
N ILE A 167 6.08 15.98 -7.15
CA ILE A 167 4.87 15.16 -7.02
C ILE A 167 3.67 15.97 -7.46
N GLU A 168 3.01 15.52 -8.53
CA GLU A 168 1.77 16.16 -8.99
C GLU A 168 0.60 15.78 -8.08
N VAL A 169 0.50 14.51 -7.71
CA VAL A 169 -0.58 13.97 -6.87
C VAL A 169 -0.08 12.73 -6.13
N LEU A 170 -0.46 12.62 -4.86
CA LEU A 170 -0.23 11.45 -4.02
C LEU A 170 -1.55 10.98 -3.44
N CYS A 171 -1.88 9.71 -3.66
CA CYS A 171 -3.05 9.09 -3.06
C CYS A 171 -2.64 8.22 -1.87
N THR A 172 -3.26 8.44 -0.73
CA THR A 172 -3.19 7.56 0.45
C THR A 172 -4.24 6.46 0.34
N THR A 173 -4.22 5.52 1.26
CA THR A 173 -5.23 4.46 1.38
C THR A 173 -5.81 4.49 2.79
N ASP A 174 -7.10 4.76 2.87
CA ASP A 174 -7.75 5.09 4.14
C ASP A 174 -8.98 4.19 4.36
N ALA A 175 -9.19 3.79 5.62
CA ALA A 175 -10.30 2.92 5.98
C ALA A 175 -11.66 3.62 5.73
N ALA A 176 -12.72 2.86 5.43
CA ALA A 176 -14.07 3.41 5.27
C ALA A 176 -14.57 4.20 6.50
N THR A 177 -14.03 3.87 7.67
CA THR A 177 -14.32 4.50 8.96
C THR A 177 -13.47 5.73 9.27
N ASP A 178 -12.47 6.05 8.43
CA ASP A 178 -11.56 7.16 8.68
C ASP A 178 -12.27 8.52 8.53
N PRO A 179 -12.17 9.43 9.52
CA PRO A 179 -12.73 10.78 9.42
C PRO A 179 -11.97 11.69 8.43
N LEU A 180 -10.81 11.26 7.92
CA LEU A 180 -9.92 11.97 7.00
C LEU A 180 -9.44 13.32 7.55
N VAL A 181 -9.23 13.41 8.86
CA VAL A 181 -8.85 14.67 9.55
C VAL A 181 -7.56 15.28 8.98
N HIS A 182 -6.59 14.46 8.61
CA HIS A 182 -5.33 14.92 8.04
C HIS A 182 -5.53 15.48 6.62
N HIS A 183 -6.36 14.85 5.79
CA HIS A 183 -6.74 15.38 4.48
C HIS A 183 -7.48 16.72 4.58
N GLN A 184 -8.37 16.85 5.56
CA GLN A 184 -9.07 18.11 5.84
C GLN A 184 -8.08 19.20 6.24
N ALA A 185 -7.15 18.90 7.15
CA ALA A 185 -6.11 19.84 7.59
C ALA A 185 -5.21 20.30 6.43
N ILE A 186 -4.78 19.37 5.57
CA ILE A 186 -3.98 19.68 4.37
C ILE A 186 -4.72 20.67 3.48
N ARG A 187 -5.99 20.38 3.13
CA ARG A 187 -6.82 21.24 2.28
C ARG A 187 -7.08 22.62 2.90
N ALA A 188 -7.21 22.69 4.22
CA ALA A 188 -7.43 23.94 4.95
C ALA A 188 -6.15 24.78 5.13
N SER A 189 -4.96 24.18 4.96
CA SER A 189 -3.68 24.84 5.28
C SER A 189 -3.20 25.88 4.27
N GLY A 190 -3.80 25.94 3.08
CA GLY A 190 -3.35 26.81 1.98
C GLY A 190 -2.14 26.29 1.18
N TRP A 191 -1.57 25.14 1.55
CA TRP A 191 -0.54 24.45 0.74
C TRP A 191 -1.15 23.81 -0.52
N SER A 192 -0.42 23.87 -1.64
CA SER A 192 -0.89 23.44 -2.96
C SER A 192 -0.74 21.93 -3.23
N GLY A 193 -0.08 21.19 -2.34
CA GLY A 193 0.13 19.75 -2.50
C GLY A 193 -1.18 18.98 -2.60
N ARG A 194 -1.29 18.11 -3.60
CA ARG A 194 -2.50 17.30 -3.85
C ARG A 194 -2.38 15.93 -3.19
N ILE A 195 -2.77 15.85 -1.92
CA ILE A 195 -2.92 14.59 -1.18
C ILE A 195 -4.40 14.18 -1.23
N ARG A 196 -4.70 12.98 -1.76
CA ARG A 196 -6.06 12.49 -1.95
C ARG A 196 -6.28 11.16 -1.24
N PRO A 197 -7.44 10.94 -0.62
CA PRO A 197 -7.75 9.64 0.00
C PRO A 197 -8.17 8.61 -1.06
N THR A 198 -7.91 7.33 -0.78
CA THR A 198 -8.46 6.18 -1.52
C THR A 198 -9.32 5.37 -0.56
N PHE A 199 -10.58 5.12 -0.93
CA PHE A 199 -11.53 4.44 -0.05
C PHE A 199 -11.26 2.93 0.01
N ARG A 200 -10.90 2.41 1.20
CA ARG A 200 -10.64 0.98 1.41
C ARG A 200 -11.56 0.39 2.49
N PRO A 201 -12.59 -0.39 2.10
CA PRO A 201 -13.58 -0.93 3.04
C PRO A 201 -13.24 -2.32 3.60
N ASP A 202 -12.02 -2.84 3.41
CA ASP A 202 -11.66 -4.22 3.76
C ASP A 202 -12.07 -4.62 5.19
N ALA A 203 -11.82 -3.76 6.17
CA ALA A 203 -12.09 -4.05 7.59
C ALA A 203 -13.59 -4.20 7.93
N VAL A 204 -14.48 -3.65 7.09
CA VAL A 204 -15.94 -3.78 7.24
C VAL A 204 -16.56 -4.77 6.25
N VAL A 205 -15.84 -5.13 5.17
CA VAL A 205 -16.29 -6.12 4.18
C VAL A 205 -15.89 -7.54 4.56
N ASN A 206 -14.67 -7.74 5.05
CA ASN A 206 -14.16 -9.06 5.41
C ASN A 206 -14.65 -9.44 6.82
N ILE A 207 -15.80 -10.12 6.88
CA ILE A 207 -16.52 -10.43 8.14
C ILE A 207 -15.76 -11.36 9.09
N ASP A 208 -14.70 -12.01 8.61
CA ASP A 208 -13.77 -12.84 9.38
C ASP A 208 -12.59 -12.02 9.98
N THR A 209 -12.58 -10.70 9.77
CA THR A 209 -11.61 -9.80 10.39
C THR A 209 -11.77 -9.79 11.92
N VAL A 210 -10.66 -9.97 12.64
CA VAL A 210 -10.65 -9.79 14.11
C VAL A 210 -11.11 -8.37 14.44
N GLY A 211 -12.12 -8.24 15.33
CA GLY A 211 -12.72 -6.95 15.68
C GLY A 211 -13.68 -6.40 14.61
N TRP A 212 -14.20 -7.23 13.70
CA TRP A 212 -15.13 -6.77 12.65
C TRP A 212 -16.36 -6.02 13.22
N SER A 213 -16.95 -6.49 14.32
CA SER A 213 -18.09 -5.81 14.97
C SER A 213 -17.76 -4.38 15.41
N ASP A 214 -16.54 -4.14 15.89
CA ASP A 214 -16.08 -2.81 16.31
C ASP A 214 -15.94 -1.88 15.10
N ASN A 215 -15.49 -2.43 13.96
CA ASN A 215 -15.44 -1.69 12.70
C ASN A 215 -16.84 -1.34 12.18
N ILE A 216 -17.84 -2.21 12.37
CA ILE A 216 -19.25 -1.91 12.03
C ILE A 216 -19.81 -0.82 12.94
N ALA A 217 -19.51 -0.87 14.24
CA ALA A 217 -19.91 0.19 15.18
C ALA A 217 -19.28 1.54 14.80
N ALA A 218 -17.98 1.56 14.48
CA ALA A 218 -17.28 2.76 14.01
C ALA A 218 -17.86 3.28 12.68
N LEU A 219 -18.21 2.40 11.74
CA LEU A 219 -18.87 2.77 10.49
C LEU A 219 -20.26 3.37 10.74
N SER A 220 -21.02 2.80 11.67
CA SER A 220 -22.33 3.32 12.06
C SER A 220 -22.20 4.73 12.64
N GLU A 221 -21.24 4.95 13.54
CA GLU A 221 -20.99 6.25 14.16
C GLU A 221 -20.60 7.31 13.13
N ILE A 222 -19.58 7.04 12.30
CA ILE A 222 -19.04 8.03 11.36
C ILE A 222 -19.94 8.31 10.16
N SER A 223 -20.83 7.38 9.80
CA SER A 223 -21.84 7.60 8.75
C SER A 223 -23.13 8.23 9.29
N GLY A 224 -23.38 8.15 10.61
CA GLY A 224 -24.64 8.55 11.23
C GLY A 224 -25.83 7.63 10.87
N VAL A 225 -25.56 6.44 10.31
CA VAL A 225 -26.57 5.43 9.96
C VAL A 225 -26.51 4.32 10.99
N THR A 226 -27.63 4.01 11.66
CA THR A 226 -27.72 2.85 12.56
C THR A 226 -27.64 1.58 11.72
N ILE A 227 -26.58 0.78 11.89
CA ILE A 227 -26.38 -0.46 11.14
C ILE A 227 -26.94 -1.64 11.94
N ASP A 228 -28.19 -2.00 11.67
CA ASP A 228 -28.87 -3.17 12.27
C ASP A 228 -29.13 -4.31 11.26
N GLY A 229 -28.73 -4.12 10.01
CA GLY A 229 -28.88 -5.08 8.93
C GLY A 229 -28.15 -4.68 7.66
N TYR A 230 -28.19 -5.56 6.67
CA TYR A 230 -27.41 -5.42 5.43
C TYR A 230 -27.80 -4.17 4.62
N GLY A 231 -29.08 -3.81 4.58
CA GLY A 231 -29.53 -2.61 3.86
C GLY A 231 -28.94 -1.32 4.44
N ALA A 232 -28.97 -1.18 5.78
CA ALA A 232 -28.37 -0.04 6.47
C ALA A 232 -26.84 -0.02 6.34
N PHE A 233 -26.19 -1.19 6.31
CA PHE A 233 -24.77 -1.31 6.04
C PHE A 233 -24.39 -0.78 4.65
N ILE A 234 -25.14 -1.13 3.61
CA ILE A 234 -24.93 -0.61 2.25
C ILE A 234 -25.11 0.92 2.21
N GLN A 235 -26.16 1.45 2.85
CA GLN A 235 -26.38 2.89 2.96
C GLN A 235 -25.21 3.62 3.65
N ALA A 236 -24.66 3.03 4.71
CA ALA A 236 -23.50 3.58 5.40
C ALA A 236 -22.26 3.63 4.48
N LEU A 237 -22.00 2.59 3.71
CA LEU A 237 -20.90 2.56 2.74
C LEU A 237 -21.07 3.62 1.65
N GLU A 238 -22.27 3.76 1.08
CA GLU A 238 -22.57 4.78 0.06
C GLU A 238 -22.38 6.20 0.63
N ASN A 239 -22.80 6.44 1.87
CA ASN A 239 -22.55 7.68 2.59
C ASN A 239 -21.04 7.98 2.71
N ARG A 240 -20.25 7.00 3.14
CA ARG A 240 -18.80 7.16 3.30
C ARG A 240 -18.10 7.38 1.96
N ARG A 241 -18.47 6.66 0.90
CA ARG A 241 -17.95 6.89 -0.45
C ARG A 241 -18.22 8.31 -0.93
N ALA A 242 -19.43 8.84 -0.70
CA ALA A 242 -19.77 10.23 -1.02
C ALA A 242 -18.88 11.24 -0.27
N PHE A 243 -18.60 11.00 1.02
CA PHE A 243 -17.68 11.82 1.79
C PHE A 243 -16.25 11.77 1.23
N PHE A 244 -15.72 10.57 0.94
CA PHE A 244 -14.40 10.40 0.34
C PHE A 244 -14.28 11.15 -1.00
N LYS A 245 -15.31 11.08 -1.84
CA LYS A 245 -15.37 11.86 -3.09
C LYS A 245 -15.34 13.36 -2.83
N SER A 246 -16.05 13.85 -1.81
CA SER A 246 -16.02 15.28 -1.43
C SER A 246 -14.62 15.75 -0.99
N MET A 247 -13.80 14.80 -0.51
CA MET A 247 -12.39 14.99 -0.15
C MET A 247 -11.42 14.75 -1.31
N GLY A 248 -11.92 14.47 -2.52
CA GLY A 248 -11.12 14.34 -3.73
C GLY A 248 -10.73 12.92 -4.11
N ALA A 249 -11.28 11.89 -3.43
CA ALA A 249 -11.08 10.51 -3.83
C ALA A 249 -11.55 10.27 -5.27
N THR A 250 -10.76 9.51 -6.02
CA THR A 250 -11.09 9.08 -7.39
C THR A 250 -11.08 7.57 -7.55
N ALA A 251 -10.68 6.83 -6.51
CA ALA A 251 -10.57 5.39 -6.52
C ALA A 251 -11.01 4.76 -5.20
N THR A 252 -11.33 3.48 -5.27
CA THR A 252 -11.45 2.56 -4.14
C THR A 252 -10.40 1.46 -4.27
N ASP A 253 -9.99 0.92 -3.14
CA ASP A 253 -9.08 -0.23 -3.06
C ASP A 253 -9.75 -1.38 -2.31
N HIS A 254 -9.56 -2.59 -2.81
CA HIS A 254 -10.11 -3.81 -2.25
C HIS A 254 -9.02 -4.88 -2.20
N ALA A 255 -8.59 -5.26 -0.99
CA ALA A 255 -7.82 -6.48 -0.83
C ALA A 255 -8.74 -7.64 -0.44
N ALA A 256 -8.62 -8.73 -1.20
CA ALA A 256 -9.34 -9.96 -0.97
C ALA A 256 -8.38 -11.15 -1.05
N LEU A 257 -8.71 -12.26 -0.39
CA LEU A 257 -7.89 -13.47 -0.54
C LEU A 257 -7.97 -14.02 -1.98
N THR A 258 -9.14 -13.92 -2.61
CA THR A 258 -9.41 -14.34 -3.99
C THR A 258 -10.24 -13.28 -4.70
N PRO A 259 -10.19 -13.20 -6.04
CA PRO A 259 -11.08 -12.32 -6.81
C PRO A 259 -12.45 -12.96 -7.05
N TYR A 260 -12.88 -13.91 -6.22
CA TYR A 260 -14.19 -14.57 -6.33
C TYR A 260 -15.30 -13.54 -6.23
N THR A 261 -16.22 -13.54 -7.19
CA THR A 261 -17.41 -12.69 -7.21
C THR A 261 -18.65 -13.55 -7.36
N ALA A 262 -19.71 -13.18 -6.65
CA ALA A 262 -21.02 -13.83 -6.77
C ALA A 262 -22.09 -12.88 -6.27
N GLU A 263 -23.25 -12.85 -6.91
CA GLU A 263 -24.38 -12.04 -6.45
C GLU A 263 -25.28 -12.87 -5.52
N LEU A 264 -25.51 -12.34 -4.32
CA LEU A 264 -26.48 -12.86 -3.36
C LEU A 264 -27.80 -12.10 -3.49
N SER A 265 -28.92 -12.76 -3.19
CA SER A 265 -30.17 -12.03 -2.98
C SER A 265 -30.06 -11.15 -1.73
N PRO A 266 -30.83 -10.05 -1.63
CA PRO A 266 -30.83 -9.20 -0.44
C PRO A 266 -31.11 -9.98 0.85
N GLN A 267 -32.00 -10.99 0.79
CA GLN A 267 -32.32 -11.83 1.94
C GLN A 267 -31.15 -12.75 2.34
N ALA A 268 -30.40 -13.28 1.37
CA ALA A 268 -29.24 -14.13 1.65
C ALA A 268 -28.07 -13.31 2.20
N ALA A 269 -27.81 -12.13 1.64
CA ALA A 269 -26.80 -11.20 2.13
C ALA A 269 -27.12 -10.74 3.57
N ASP A 270 -28.38 -10.39 3.85
CA ASP A 270 -28.80 -10.02 5.20
C ASP A 270 -28.68 -11.19 6.18
N ALA A 271 -29.08 -12.40 5.79
CA ALA A 271 -28.93 -13.57 6.65
C ALA A 271 -27.46 -13.84 7.04
N ILE A 272 -26.51 -13.68 6.11
CA ILE A 272 -25.07 -13.77 6.41
C ILE A 272 -24.64 -12.62 7.33
N PHE A 273 -25.03 -11.39 7.03
CA PHE A 273 -24.70 -10.22 7.83
C PHE A 273 -25.18 -10.34 9.28
N GLN A 274 -26.42 -10.81 9.49
CA GLN A 274 -26.98 -11.06 10.81
C GLN A 274 -26.23 -12.16 11.59
N ARG A 275 -25.77 -13.22 10.91
CA ARG A 275 -24.89 -14.22 11.54
C ARG A 275 -23.56 -13.59 11.96
N ALA A 276 -22.97 -12.76 11.09
CA ALA A 276 -21.72 -12.06 11.39
C ALA A 276 -21.86 -11.14 12.61
N LEU A 277 -22.95 -10.38 12.73
CA LEU A 277 -23.22 -9.53 13.90
C LEU A 277 -23.31 -10.32 15.22
N ARG A 278 -23.75 -11.58 15.17
CA ARG A 278 -23.79 -12.47 16.34
C ARG A 278 -22.49 -13.24 16.57
N GLY A 279 -21.48 -13.08 15.72
CA GLY A 279 -20.24 -13.87 15.77
C GLY A 279 -20.43 -15.32 15.32
N GLU A 280 -21.47 -15.61 14.53
CA GLU A 280 -21.86 -16.94 14.06
C GLU A 280 -21.53 -17.19 12.57
N ALA A 281 -20.87 -16.25 11.90
CA ALA A 281 -20.52 -16.40 10.49
C ALA A 281 -19.44 -17.47 10.28
N SER A 282 -19.64 -18.32 9.28
CA SER A 282 -18.66 -19.33 8.87
C SER A 282 -17.63 -18.78 7.88
N ALA A 283 -16.55 -19.54 7.63
CA ALA A 283 -15.61 -19.21 6.55
C ALA A 283 -16.27 -19.19 5.16
N ALA A 284 -17.29 -20.03 4.95
CA ALA A 284 -18.08 -20.02 3.72
C ALA A 284 -18.94 -18.74 3.61
N ASP A 285 -19.52 -18.29 4.72
CA ASP A 285 -20.23 -17.02 4.78
C ASP A 285 -19.29 -15.85 4.43
N ALA A 286 -18.07 -15.85 4.97
CA ALA A 286 -17.08 -14.82 4.68
C ALA A 286 -16.70 -14.77 3.20
N ALA A 287 -16.39 -15.92 2.59
CA ALA A 287 -16.06 -15.99 1.17
C ALA A 287 -17.22 -15.53 0.27
N GLN A 288 -18.46 -15.95 0.58
CA GLN A 288 -19.65 -15.55 -0.17
C GLN A 288 -19.96 -14.05 -0.02
N PHE A 289 -19.87 -13.54 1.21
CA PHE A 289 -20.14 -12.14 1.49
C PHE A 289 -19.10 -11.22 0.86
N THR A 290 -17.79 -11.52 0.97
CA THR A 290 -16.75 -10.75 0.29
C THR A 290 -16.96 -10.76 -1.23
N GLY A 291 -17.28 -11.91 -1.83
CA GLY A 291 -17.57 -11.99 -3.26
C GLY A 291 -18.79 -11.20 -3.70
N HIS A 292 -19.82 -11.12 -2.85
CA HIS A 292 -20.99 -10.26 -3.05
C HIS A 292 -20.67 -8.79 -2.87
N MET A 293 -19.85 -8.44 -1.88
CA MET A 293 -19.44 -7.07 -1.66
C MET A 293 -18.58 -6.53 -2.81
N LEU A 294 -17.79 -7.36 -3.50
CA LEU A 294 -17.13 -6.95 -4.75
C LEU A 294 -18.14 -6.60 -5.86
N MET A 295 -19.28 -7.29 -5.93
CA MET A 295 -20.38 -6.93 -6.86
C MET A 295 -21.00 -5.58 -6.47
N GLU A 296 -21.26 -5.35 -5.18
CA GLU A 296 -21.80 -4.08 -4.68
C GLU A 296 -20.84 -2.91 -4.89
N MET A 297 -19.53 -3.11 -4.68
CA MET A 297 -18.53 -2.07 -4.93
C MET A 297 -18.48 -1.69 -6.41
N ALA A 298 -18.61 -2.67 -7.32
CA ALA A 298 -18.72 -2.41 -8.76
C ALA A 298 -20.02 -1.64 -9.09
N ARG A 299 -21.16 -2.01 -8.48
CA ARG A 299 -22.43 -1.26 -8.63
C ARG A 299 -22.25 0.19 -8.20
N MET A 300 -21.74 0.43 -7.00
CA MET A 300 -21.50 1.77 -6.47
C MET A 300 -20.54 2.57 -7.36
N SER A 301 -19.48 1.93 -7.88
CA SER A 301 -18.54 2.56 -8.82
C SER A 301 -19.16 2.92 -10.17
N VAL A 302 -20.14 2.14 -10.66
CA VAL A 302 -20.93 2.51 -11.85
C VAL A 302 -21.80 3.74 -11.59
N GLU A 303 -22.31 3.91 -10.36
CA GLU A 303 -23.18 5.02 -9.97
C GLU A 303 -22.40 6.29 -9.63
N ASP A 304 -21.27 6.16 -8.92
CA ASP A 304 -20.50 7.28 -8.39
C ASP A 304 -19.22 7.59 -9.18
N GLY A 305 -18.80 6.73 -10.10
CA GLY A 305 -17.64 6.93 -10.97
C GLY A 305 -16.28 6.74 -10.31
N LEU A 306 -16.19 6.19 -9.10
CA LEU A 306 -14.91 5.83 -8.49
C LEU A 306 -14.28 4.63 -9.21
N VAL A 307 -12.99 4.73 -9.54
CA VAL A 307 -12.22 3.61 -10.09
C VAL A 307 -12.08 2.51 -9.04
N MET A 308 -12.46 1.28 -9.37
CA MET A 308 -12.32 0.14 -8.47
C MET A 308 -10.97 -0.53 -8.68
N GLN A 309 -10.13 -0.60 -7.65
CA GLN A 309 -8.86 -1.34 -7.66
C GLN A 309 -9.05 -2.67 -6.91
N LEU A 310 -8.61 -3.78 -7.49
CA LEU A 310 -8.70 -5.10 -6.86
C LEU A 310 -7.29 -5.71 -6.71
N HIS A 311 -6.90 -5.95 -5.46
CA HIS A 311 -5.61 -6.51 -5.04
C HIS A 311 -5.78 -7.87 -4.35
N PRO A 312 -5.99 -8.96 -5.11
CA PRO A 312 -6.21 -10.28 -4.54
C PRO A 312 -4.90 -11.09 -4.38
N GLY A 313 -4.99 -12.21 -3.64
CA GLY A 313 -3.97 -13.26 -3.72
C GLY A 313 -2.84 -13.17 -2.68
N SER A 314 -2.99 -12.34 -1.64
CA SER A 314 -2.06 -12.35 -0.50
C SER A 314 -2.62 -13.24 0.62
N ARG A 315 -1.90 -14.31 0.97
CA ARG A 315 -2.11 -15.06 2.20
C ARG A 315 -1.41 -14.32 3.33
N ARG A 316 -2.16 -13.45 4.00
CA ARG A 316 -1.67 -12.59 5.07
C ARG A 316 -1.39 -13.35 6.35
N ASP A 317 -0.49 -12.79 7.15
CA ASP A 317 -0.18 -13.28 8.51
C ASP A 317 0.23 -14.76 8.54
N HIS A 318 0.96 -15.23 7.51
CA HIS A 318 1.32 -16.65 7.32
C HIS A 318 2.23 -17.18 8.44
N ASN A 319 3.09 -16.31 8.99
CA ASN A 319 3.89 -16.64 10.17
C ASN A 319 3.11 -16.29 11.45
N HIS A 320 2.40 -17.28 12.00
CA HIS A 320 1.50 -17.09 13.14
C HIS A 320 2.20 -16.53 14.38
N SER A 321 3.38 -17.05 14.74
CA SER A 321 4.11 -16.58 15.92
C SER A 321 4.61 -15.13 15.77
N LEU A 322 4.91 -14.71 14.55
CA LEU A 322 5.23 -13.32 14.23
C LEU A 322 3.99 -12.42 14.37
N PHE A 323 2.85 -12.85 13.81
CA PHE A 323 1.59 -12.13 13.90
C PHE A 323 1.11 -11.95 15.35
N GLU A 324 1.18 -12.98 16.18
CA GLU A 324 0.82 -12.89 17.60
C GLU A 324 1.67 -11.84 18.33
N ARG A 325 2.97 -11.78 18.01
CA ARG A 325 3.93 -10.92 18.70
C ARG A 325 3.96 -9.47 18.21
N PHE A 326 3.81 -9.24 16.90
CA PHE A 326 3.99 -7.92 16.27
C PHE A 326 2.75 -7.41 15.53
N GLY A 327 1.80 -8.28 15.16
CA GLY A 327 0.60 -7.91 14.41
C GLY A 327 0.77 -8.00 12.90
N ARG A 328 -0.06 -7.25 12.18
CA ARG A 328 -0.15 -7.26 10.71
C ARG A 328 0.99 -6.49 10.06
N ASP A 329 1.18 -6.75 8.75
CA ASP A 329 2.12 -6.02 7.89
C ASP A 329 3.60 -6.16 8.29
N MET A 330 3.92 -7.23 9.03
CA MET A 330 5.27 -7.54 9.52
C MET A 330 6.07 -8.43 8.55
N GLY A 331 5.82 -8.31 7.25
CA GLY A 331 6.55 -9.07 6.21
C GLY A 331 6.25 -10.57 6.17
N GLY A 332 5.20 -11.02 6.87
CA GLY A 332 4.72 -12.41 6.91
C GLY A 332 3.64 -12.75 5.87
N ASP A 333 3.47 -11.92 4.84
CA ASP A 333 2.43 -12.04 3.83
C ASP A 333 2.99 -12.71 2.57
N ILE A 334 2.37 -13.81 2.13
CA ILE A 334 2.89 -14.67 1.05
C ILE A 334 1.90 -14.74 -0.12
N PRO A 335 2.34 -14.54 -1.38
CA PRO A 335 1.51 -14.77 -2.56
C PRO A 335 0.93 -16.18 -2.61
N GLN A 336 -0.29 -16.30 -3.12
CA GLN A 336 -0.89 -17.58 -3.47
C GLN A 336 -1.34 -17.60 -4.93
N ALA A 337 -1.46 -18.82 -5.48
CA ALA A 337 -2.04 -19.02 -6.80
C ALA A 337 -3.43 -18.37 -6.88
N THR A 338 -3.66 -17.58 -7.92
CA THR A 338 -4.87 -16.77 -8.07
C THR A 338 -5.51 -17.05 -9.42
N GLU A 339 -6.84 -17.17 -9.44
CA GLU A 339 -7.63 -17.45 -10.64
C GLU A 339 -8.63 -16.32 -10.84
N TYR A 340 -8.69 -15.75 -12.04
CA TYR A 340 -9.54 -14.61 -12.41
C TYR A 340 -10.66 -15.01 -13.37
N THR A 341 -10.42 -15.97 -14.28
CA THR A 341 -11.34 -16.26 -15.40
C THR A 341 -12.72 -16.72 -14.92
N HIS A 342 -12.77 -17.64 -13.97
CA HIS A 342 -14.03 -18.13 -13.40
C HIS A 342 -14.52 -17.20 -12.29
N ASN A 343 -13.61 -16.77 -11.44
CA ASN A 343 -13.92 -15.97 -10.25
C ASN A 343 -14.52 -14.59 -10.55
N LEU A 344 -14.08 -13.91 -11.62
CA LEU A 344 -14.63 -12.61 -12.01
C LEU A 344 -15.84 -12.72 -12.96
N ARG A 345 -16.19 -13.92 -13.42
CA ARG A 345 -17.21 -14.09 -14.46
C ARG A 345 -18.57 -13.47 -14.07
N PRO A 346 -19.09 -13.61 -12.84
CA PRO A 346 -20.34 -12.95 -12.44
C PRO A 346 -20.27 -11.42 -12.54
N LEU A 347 -19.22 -10.79 -12.00
CA LEU A 347 -19.02 -9.34 -12.08
C LEU A 347 -18.92 -8.86 -13.53
N LEU A 348 -18.12 -9.54 -14.35
CA LEU A 348 -17.88 -9.16 -15.73
C LEU A 348 -19.11 -9.39 -16.62
N ASN A 349 -19.92 -10.41 -16.35
CA ASN A 349 -21.20 -10.57 -17.06
C ASN A 349 -22.19 -9.45 -16.74
N LYS A 350 -22.17 -8.92 -15.51
CA LYS A 350 -23.11 -7.87 -15.09
C LYS A 350 -22.64 -6.46 -15.46
N TYR A 351 -21.36 -6.16 -15.27
CA TYR A 351 -20.80 -4.81 -15.39
C TYR A 351 -19.64 -4.69 -16.39
N GLY A 352 -19.12 -5.78 -16.93
CA GLY A 352 -17.88 -5.78 -17.73
C GLY A 352 -17.96 -4.99 -19.04
N VAL A 353 -19.17 -4.76 -19.56
CA VAL A 353 -19.43 -3.92 -20.76
C VAL A 353 -20.04 -2.57 -20.43
N ASP A 354 -20.26 -2.25 -19.16
CA ASP A 354 -20.76 -0.94 -18.76
C ASP A 354 -19.62 0.08 -18.84
N PRO A 355 -19.73 1.13 -19.69
CA PRO A 355 -18.65 2.10 -19.88
C PRO A 355 -18.41 2.98 -18.64
N ARG A 356 -19.29 2.94 -17.63
CA ARG A 356 -19.15 3.69 -16.38
C ARG A 356 -18.25 2.98 -15.37
N LEU A 357 -18.08 1.66 -15.48
CA LEU A 357 -17.15 0.93 -14.61
C LEU A 357 -15.72 1.07 -15.14
N THR A 358 -14.80 1.42 -14.25
CA THR A 358 -13.37 1.19 -14.47
C THR A 358 -12.85 0.31 -13.33
N LEU A 359 -12.48 -0.92 -13.66
CA LEU A 359 -11.92 -1.91 -12.74
C LEU A 359 -10.46 -2.19 -13.11
N VAL A 360 -9.55 -1.88 -12.20
CA VAL A 360 -8.10 -2.10 -12.32
C VAL A 360 -7.72 -3.35 -11.55
N LEU A 361 -7.24 -4.37 -12.26
CA LEU A 361 -6.83 -5.64 -11.66
C LEU A 361 -5.32 -5.66 -11.39
N PHE A 362 -4.95 -6.07 -10.19
CA PHE A 362 -3.58 -6.38 -9.78
C PHE A 362 -3.45 -7.88 -9.48
N THR A 363 -2.23 -8.40 -9.40
CA THR A 363 -1.97 -9.81 -9.09
C THR A 363 -0.65 -9.98 -8.35
N LEU A 364 -0.58 -11.03 -7.51
CA LEU A 364 0.66 -11.57 -6.95
C LEU A 364 1.06 -12.90 -7.63
N ASP A 365 0.30 -13.35 -8.63
CA ASP A 365 0.56 -14.57 -9.40
C ASP A 365 0.90 -14.21 -10.86
N GLU A 366 2.20 -14.13 -11.17
CA GLU A 366 2.68 -13.73 -12.50
C GLU A 366 2.22 -14.68 -13.62
N THR A 367 1.87 -15.93 -13.29
CA THR A 367 1.39 -16.91 -14.29
C THR A 367 0.06 -16.48 -14.91
N THR A 368 -0.66 -15.58 -14.25
CA THR A 368 -1.96 -15.05 -14.69
C THR A 368 -1.84 -13.95 -15.72
N TYR A 369 -0.67 -13.29 -15.85
CA TYR A 369 -0.50 -12.15 -16.76
C TYR A 369 -0.91 -12.48 -18.19
N SER A 370 -0.29 -13.49 -18.79
CA SER A 370 -0.55 -13.89 -20.18
C SER A 370 -1.74 -14.85 -20.31
N ARG A 371 -2.00 -15.64 -19.27
CA ARG A 371 -3.01 -16.70 -19.28
C ARG A 371 -4.43 -16.17 -19.07
N GLU A 372 -4.62 -15.15 -18.22
CA GLU A 372 -5.95 -14.69 -17.80
C GLU A 372 -6.11 -13.18 -17.87
N LEU A 373 -5.23 -12.41 -17.23
CA LEU A 373 -5.37 -10.96 -17.07
C LEU A 373 -5.36 -10.21 -18.39
N ALA A 374 -4.35 -10.44 -19.24
CA ALA A 374 -4.26 -9.78 -20.54
C ALA A 374 -5.41 -10.17 -21.49
N PRO A 375 -5.81 -11.46 -21.63
CA PRO A 375 -7.01 -11.83 -22.37
C PRO A 375 -8.29 -11.15 -21.87
N LEU A 376 -8.51 -11.10 -20.54
CA LEU A 376 -9.70 -10.47 -19.95
C LEU A 376 -9.71 -8.96 -20.20
N ALA A 377 -8.61 -8.26 -19.91
CA ALA A 377 -8.50 -6.81 -20.12
C ALA A 377 -8.49 -6.41 -21.60
N GLY A 378 -8.06 -7.32 -22.50
CA GLY A 378 -8.16 -7.15 -23.95
C GLY A 378 -9.57 -7.33 -24.52
N HIS A 379 -10.52 -7.84 -23.72
CA HIS A 379 -11.89 -8.10 -24.15
C HIS A 379 -12.93 -7.17 -23.48
N TYR A 380 -12.89 -7.03 -22.15
CA TYR A 380 -13.91 -6.30 -21.39
C TYR A 380 -13.61 -4.79 -21.32
N PRO A 381 -14.50 -3.90 -21.82
CA PRO A 381 -14.29 -2.45 -21.79
C PRO A 381 -14.03 -1.85 -20.41
N ALA A 382 -14.62 -2.44 -19.37
CA ALA A 382 -14.46 -1.98 -17.99
C ALA A 382 -13.09 -2.30 -17.37
N LEU A 383 -12.34 -3.25 -17.93
CA LEU A 383 -11.13 -3.80 -17.31
C LEU A 383 -9.84 -3.10 -17.73
N ARG A 384 -8.97 -2.87 -16.76
CA ARG A 384 -7.58 -2.40 -16.95
C ARG A 384 -6.64 -3.25 -16.09
N LEU A 385 -5.37 -3.28 -16.46
CA LEU A 385 -4.32 -3.93 -15.68
C LEU A 385 -3.52 -2.89 -14.90
N GLY A 386 -3.35 -3.12 -13.61
CA GLY A 386 -2.37 -2.40 -12.81
C GLY A 386 -0.94 -2.83 -13.16
N PRO A 387 0.08 -2.07 -12.72
CA PRO A 387 1.47 -2.51 -12.80
C PRO A 387 1.72 -3.79 -11.96
N PRO A 388 2.85 -4.50 -12.20
CA PRO A 388 3.31 -5.55 -11.29
C PRO A 388 3.36 -5.05 -9.86
N TRP A 389 2.87 -5.85 -8.91
CA TRP A 389 2.61 -5.45 -7.54
C TRP A 389 3.42 -6.28 -6.54
N TRP A 390 3.97 -5.58 -5.55
CA TRP A 390 4.67 -6.11 -4.37
C TRP A 390 6.05 -6.73 -4.62
N PHE A 391 6.14 -7.99 -5.03
CA PHE A 391 7.38 -8.79 -4.92
C PHE A 391 8.27 -8.81 -6.15
#